data_AF-A0A1H1EXL4-F1
#
_entry.id   AF-A0A1H1EXL4-F1
#
_cell.length_a   1.000
_cell.length_b   1.000
_cell.length_c   1.000
_cell.angle_alpha   90.00
_cell.angle_beta   90.00
_cell.angle_gamma   90.00
#
_symmetry.space_group_name_H-M   'P 1'
#
loop_
_entity.id
_entity.type
_entity.pdbx_description
1 polymer ?
#
loop_
_entity_poly.entity_id
_entity_poly.type
_entity_poly.pdbx_seq_one_letter_code
_entity_poly.pdbx_strand_id
1 'polypeptide(L)'
;MRYAIIAVLICASLQSTVAAELQPRLATPVPGAPGTATPTPYPQVTPSTPPRAGDARPGSPLLPPMPLPAPPKDQPLPGLNPDNNKGKGD
;
A
#
# COMPACT_ATOMS: atom_id res chain seq x y z
N MET A 1 87.24 -26.17 0.13
CA MET A 1 87.05 -24.84 0.73
C MET A 1 86.27 -23.85 -0.15
N ARG A 2 86.65 -23.62 -1.42
CA ARG A 2 85.94 -22.66 -2.29
C ARG A 2 84.44 -22.94 -2.46
N TYR A 3 84.06 -24.19 -2.72
CA TYR A 3 82.65 -24.58 -2.86
C TYR A 3 81.85 -24.46 -1.55
N ALA A 4 82.49 -24.68 -0.40
CA ALA A 4 81.85 -24.50 0.90
C ALA A 4 81.54 -23.01 1.17
N ILE A 5 82.47 -22.12 0.81
CA ILE A 5 82.27 -20.67 0.94
C ILE A 5 81.13 -20.20 0.03
N ILE A 6 81.07 -20.71 -1.20
CA ILE A 6 79.99 -20.39 -2.14
C ILE A 6 78.64 -20.88 -1.60
N ALA A 7 78.57 -22.11 -1.07
CA ALA A 7 77.33 -22.65 -0.51
C ALA A 7 76.83 -21.83 0.69
N VAL A 8 77.74 -21.41 1.57
CA VAL A 8 77.40 -20.55 2.72
C VAL A 8 76.87 -19.20 2.27
N LEU A 9 77.48 -18.58 1.25
CA LEU A 9 77.02 -17.30 0.70
C LEU A 9 75.63 -17.42 0.07
N ILE A 10 75.35 -18.51 -0.65
CA ILE A 10 74.03 -18.76 -1.23
C ILE A 10 73.00 -18.90 -0.10
N CYS A 11 73.26 -19.72 0.91
CA CYS A 11 72.34 -19.89 2.04
C CYS A 11 72.12 -18.59 2.81
N ALA A 12 73.16 -17.78 3.01
CA ALA A 12 73.05 -16.49 3.69
C ALA A 12 72.25 -15.44 2.89
N SER A 13 72.14 -15.62 1.57
CA SER A 13 71.40 -14.71 0.68
C SER A 13 69.90 -15.00 0.58
N LEU A 14 69.45 -16.14 1.12
CA LEU A 14 68.03 -16.52 1.14
C LEU A 14 67.29 -15.69 2.20
N GLN A 15 66.70 -14.58 1.78
CA GLN A 15 65.77 -13.84 2.63
C GLN A 15 64.40 -14.53 2.63
N SER A 16 63.87 -14.83 3.81
CA SER A 16 62.49 -15.30 3.98
C SER A 16 61.52 -14.12 3.83
N THR A 17 60.76 -14.08 2.74
CA THR A 17 59.64 -13.15 2.61
C THR A 17 58.44 -13.74 3.34
N VAL A 18 57.98 -13.04 4.39
CA VAL A 18 56.70 -13.35 5.03
C VAL A 18 55.62 -12.52 4.34
N ALA A 19 54.53 -13.17 3.92
CA ALA A 19 53.38 -12.47 3.37
C ALA A 19 52.76 -11.62 4.48
N ALA A 20 52.47 -10.35 4.19
CA ALA A 20 51.71 -9.52 5.11
C ALA A 20 50.31 -10.14 5.27
N GLU A 21 49.95 -10.49 6.50
CA GLU A 21 48.59 -10.92 6.83
C GLU A 21 47.59 -9.86 6.35
N LEU A 22 46.63 -10.28 5.52
CA LEU A 22 45.55 -9.41 5.08
C LEU A 22 44.75 -9.00 6.32
N GLN A 23 44.59 -7.69 6.53
CA GLN A 23 43.79 -7.18 7.63
C GLN A 23 42.40 -7.87 7.63
N PRO A 24 41.92 -8.40 8.77
CA PRO A 24 40.60 -9.00 8.84
C PRO A 24 39.54 -7.97 8.45
N ARG A 25 38.88 -8.19 7.30
CA ARG A 25 37.77 -7.34 6.87
C ARG A 25 36.56 -7.68 7.74
N LEU A 26 36.10 -6.72 8.54
CA LEU A 26 34.85 -6.86 9.29
C LEU A 26 33.71 -7.06 8.28
N ALA A 27 33.04 -8.21 8.36
CA ALA A 27 31.83 -8.47 7.60
C ALA A 27 30.67 -7.70 8.26
N THR A 28 30.58 -6.40 8.01
CA THR A 28 29.38 -5.64 8.39
C THR A 28 28.23 -6.08 7.49
N PRO A 29 27.11 -6.59 8.05
CA PRO A 29 25.95 -6.96 7.26
C PRO A 29 25.47 -5.76 6.44
N VAL A 30 25.36 -5.94 5.13
CA VAL A 30 24.78 -4.92 4.25
C VAL A 30 23.27 -4.84 4.52
N PRO A 31 22.69 -3.65 4.65
CA PRO A 31 21.24 -3.50 4.75
C PRO A 31 20.54 -4.25 3.60
N GLY A 32 19.67 -5.21 3.92
CA GLY A 32 18.98 -6.05 2.92
C GLY A 32 19.69 -7.36 2.54
N ALA A 33 20.79 -7.74 3.20
CA ALA A 33 21.40 -9.06 3.00
C ALA A 33 20.43 -10.20 3.38
N PRO A 34 20.53 -11.39 2.75
CA PRO A 34 19.72 -12.56 3.13
C PRO A 34 19.83 -12.84 4.63
N GLY A 35 18.68 -12.92 5.32
CA GLY A 35 18.63 -13.09 6.78
C GLY A 35 18.63 -11.79 7.59
N THR A 36 18.75 -10.62 6.97
CA THR A 36 18.44 -9.34 7.64
C THR A 36 16.93 -9.19 7.81
N ALA A 37 16.49 -8.76 9.00
CA ALA A 37 15.07 -8.57 9.26
C ALA A 37 14.51 -7.46 8.36
N THR A 38 13.46 -7.78 7.60
CA THR A 38 12.69 -6.77 6.86
C THR A 38 11.98 -5.87 7.86
N PRO A 39 11.93 -4.53 7.64
CA PRO A 39 11.14 -3.64 8.47
C PRO A 39 9.69 -4.13 8.56
N THR A 40 9.11 -4.11 9.76
CA THR A 40 7.70 -4.46 9.96
C THR A 40 6.82 -3.49 9.16
N PRO A 41 5.80 -3.98 8.42
CA PRO A 41 4.90 -3.10 7.68
C PRO A 41 4.19 -2.12 8.61
N TYR A 42 3.90 -0.93 8.09
CA TYR A 42 3.03 0.03 8.77
C TYR A 42 1.63 -0.55 9.01
N PRO A 43 0.92 -0.08 10.05
CA PRO A 43 -0.47 -0.47 10.27
C PRO A 43 -1.31 -0.16 9.02
N GLN A 44 -2.02 -1.18 8.53
CA GLN A 44 -2.97 -1.03 7.44
C GLN A 44 -4.22 -0.35 7.99
N VAL A 45 -4.39 0.95 7.72
CA VAL A 45 -5.63 1.66 8.03
C VAL A 45 -6.64 1.26 6.96
N THR A 46 -7.65 0.48 7.34
CA THR A 46 -8.79 0.23 6.45
C THR A 46 -9.59 1.53 6.31
N PRO A 47 -9.82 2.04 5.09
CA PRO A 47 -10.69 3.20 4.89
C PRO A 47 -12.10 2.91 5.42
N SER A 48 -12.78 3.95 5.91
CA SER A 48 -14.18 3.81 6.35
C SER A 48 -15.03 3.24 5.21
N THR A 49 -15.81 2.20 5.50
CA THR A 49 -16.78 1.66 4.55
C THR A 49 -17.87 2.71 4.29
N PRO A 50 -18.35 2.84 3.04
CA PRO A 50 -19.52 3.66 2.75
C PRO A 50 -20.73 3.16 3.56
N PRO A 51 -21.61 4.06 4.03
CA PRO A 51 -22.81 3.68 4.77
C PRO A 51 -23.66 2.73 3.92
N ARG A 52 -24.29 1.73 4.58
CA ARG A 52 -25.18 0.79 3.90
C ARG A 52 -26.37 1.56 3.32
N ALA A 53 -26.63 1.38 2.02
CA ALA A 53 -27.84 1.87 1.38
C ALA A 53 -29.09 1.39 2.13
N GLY A 54 -30.11 2.26 2.26
CA GLY A 54 -31.24 2.11 3.19
C GLY A 54 -31.80 0.69 3.30
N ASP A 55 -32.47 0.19 2.26
CA ASP A 55 -33.11 -1.14 2.25
C ASP A 55 -32.11 -2.32 2.19
N ALA A 56 -30.81 -2.04 2.32
CA ALA A 56 -29.70 -2.98 2.17
C ALA A 56 -29.69 -3.74 0.82
N ARG A 57 -30.45 -3.28 -0.18
CA ARG A 57 -30.49 -3.85 -1.54
C ARG A 57 -29.42 -3.20 -2.43
N PRO A 58 -28.82 -3.96 -3.37
CA PRO A 58 -27.94 -3.40 -4.38
C PRO A 58 -28.67 -2.31 -5.17
N GLY A 59 -28.10 -1.11 -5.24
CA GLY A 59 -28.67 0.03 -5.97
C GLY A 59 -29.62 0.92 -5.17
N SER A 60 -29.92 0.61 -3.90
CA SER A 60 -30.70 1.51 -3.05
C SER A 60 -29.94 2.82 -2.75
N PRO A 61 -30.65 3.95 -2.52
CA PRO A 61 -30.01 5.20 -2.13
C PRO A 61 -29.25 5.08 -0.80
N LEU A 62 -28.13 5.79 -0.68
CA LEU A 62 -27.33 5.84 0.55
C LEU A 62 -28.03 6.61 1.68
N LEU A 63 -28.98 7.47 1.33
CA LEU A 63 -29.66 8.37 2.25
C LEU A 63 -31.15 8.06 2.30
N PRO A 64 -31.79 8.23 3.46
CA PRO A 64 -33.24 8.13 3.56
C PRO A 64 -33.92 9.22 2.71
N PRO A 65 -35.18 9.00 2.28
CA PRO A 65 -35.97 10.02 1.58
C PRO A 65 -36.06 11.32 2.39
N MET A 66 -35.85 12.45 1.72
CA MET A 66 -36.05 13.78 2.29
C MET A 66 -37.50 14.22 2.08
N PRO A 67 -38.15 14.87 3.06
CA PRO A 67 -39.49 15.43 2.86
C PRO A 67 -39.45 16.53 1.78
N LEU A 68 -40.26 16.37 0.75
CA LEU A 68 -40.46 17.36 -0.30
C LEU A 68 -41.70 18.21 0.02
N PRO A 69 -41.69 19.53 -0.29
CA PRO A 69 -42.88 20.35 -0.17
C PRO A 69 -43.98 19.84 -1.11
N ALA A 70 -45.22 19.87 -0.65
CA ALA A 70 -46.36 19.48 -1.47
C ALA A 70 -46.56 20.50 -2.61
N PRO A 71 -46.92 20.04 -3.83
CA PRO A 71 -47.27 20.94 -4.91
C PRO A 71 -48.51 21.79 -4.54
N PRO A 72 -48.65 23.01 -5.09
CA PRO A 72 -49.81 23.86 -4.85
C PRO A 72 -51.12 23.15 -5.22
N LYS A 73 -52.09 23.13 -4.30
CA LYS A 73 -53.38 22.44 -4.50
C LYS A 73 -54.30 23.16 -5.48
N ASP A 74 -54.07 24.45 -5.69
CA ASP A 74 -54.97 25.33 -6.45
C ASP A 74 -54.56 25.47 -7.92
N GLN A 75 -53.46 24.83 -8.32
CA GLN A 75 -53.03 24.85 -9.72
C GLN A 75 -53.73 23.73 -10.48
N PRO A 76 -54.52 24.02 -11.52
CA PRO A 76 -55.08 22.98 -12.38
C PRO A 76 -53.92 22.19 -12.99
N LEU A 77 -54.01 20.86 -12.92
CA LEU A 77 -53.05 19.97 -13.56
C LEU A 77 -53.04 20.31 -15.07
N PRO A 78 -51.88 20.61 -15.67
CA PRO A 78 -51.80 20.89 -17.10
C PRO A 78 -52.46 19.75 -17.90
N GLY A 79 -53.56 20.05 -18.58
CA GLY A 79 -54.32 19.07 -19.38
C GLY A 79 -55.51 18.39 -18.69
N LEU A 80 -55.81 18.70 -17.42
CA LEU A 80 -57.00 18.21 -16.70
C LEU A 80 -57.89 19.39 -16.30
N ASN A 81 -58.82 19.76 -17.19
CA ASN A 81 -59.91 20.66 -16.83
C ASN A 81 -60.97 19.86 -16.05
N PRO A 82 -61.49 20.34 -14.91
CA PRO A 82 -62.61 19.70 -14.23
C PRO A 82 -63.88 19.90 -15.08
N ASP A 83 -64.27 18.88 -15.83
CA ASP A 83 -65.58 18.84 -16.47
C ASP A 83 -66.66 18.69 -15.39
N ASN A 84 -67.37 19.79 -15.13
CA ASN A 84 -68.54 19.84 -14.26
C ASN A 84 -69.71 19.08 -14.91
N ASN A 85 -69.69 17.74 -14.92
CA ASN A 85 -70.90 16.96 -15.21
C ASN A 85 -71.49 16.42 -13.90
N LYS A 86 -72.17 17.32 -13.18
CA LYS A 86 -73.00 16.98 -12.03
C LYS A 86 -74.24 16.25 -12.52
N GLY A 87 -74.19 14.92 -12.57
CA GLY A 87 -75.36 14.06 -12.72
C GLY A 87 -76.32 14.29 -11.55
N LYS A 88 -77.43 14.97 -11.81
CA LYS A 88 -78.59 15.03 -10.93
C LYS A 88 -79.38 13.74 -11.14
N GLY A 89 -79.27 12.81 -10.19
CA GLY A 89 -80.11 11.61 -10.11
C GLY A 89 -81.12 11.77 -8.97
N ASP A 90 -82.39 11.62 -9.36
CA ASP A 90 -83.64 11.44 -8.60
C ASP A 90 -84.21 12.62 -7.78
#